data_AF-A0A504YQ01-F1
#
_entry.id   AF-A0A504YQ01-F1
#
_cell.length_a   1.000
_cell.length_b   1.000
_cell.length_c   1.000
_cell.angle_alpha   90.00
_cell.angle_beta   90.00
_cell.angle_gamma   90.00
#
_symmetry.space_group_name_H-M   'P 1'
#
loop_
_entity.id
_entity.type
_entity.pdbx_description
1 polymer ?
#
loop_
_entity_poly.entity_id
_entity_poly.type
_entity_poly.pdbx_seq_one_letter_code
_entity_poly.pdbx_strand_id
1 'polypeptide(L)'
;MAEYHQVVSRTNNHNKSMTQMREVTRILLFKMDHPLSNKDGEFEERCGNLQAIVMVAREFFHRYFTDRIAITPVDYDALKELTEFFYEVKKAIARWNMVTGEVTDKSMVKKSYEIVASMIRTTDMFEEDVYWSELKKSIVEAIIQKLSRLTSSSADNLVARLVETIVLVSLSRTEFIIKNMEVHSPTKIMKQGEAVAHLRLALSTLNAFKQPFLEYKSATGLRNKVNEITSTIHNTNQSKLKNVSVHEAGYLYLLHLIRARLLQVSLQ
;
A
#
# COMPACT_ATOMS: atom_id res chain seq x y z
N MET A 1 21.58 47.86 -1.88
CA MET A 1 21.85 46.78 -2.87
C MET A 1 22.07 45.40 -2.24
N ALA A 2 21.93 45.24 -0.91
CA ALA A 2 22.11 43.97 -0.20
C ALA A 2 20.79 43.29 0.24
N GLU A 3 19.61 43.79 -0.18
CA GLU A 3 18.30 43.27 0.26
C GLU A 3 17.46 42.63 -0.86
N TYR A 4 18.09 42.30 -2.00
CA TYR A 4 17.44 41.55 -3.09
C TYR A 4 17.94 40.10 -3.22
N HIS A 5 18.86 39.70 -2.35
CA HIS A 5 19.29 38.32 -2.18
C HIS A 5 18.72 37.77 -0.86
N GLN A 6 17.56 37.09 -0.91
CA GLN A 6 17.34 35.83 -0.14
C GLN A 6 15.91 35.24 -0.17
N VAL A 7 14.92 35.81 -0.87
CA VAL A 7 13.52 35.31 -0.73
C VAL A 7 12.95 34.59 -1.97
N VAL A 8 13.69 34.47 -3.09
CA VAL A 8 13.15 33.85 -4.34
C VAL A 8 13.95 32.63 -4.84
N SER A 9 15.02 32.22 -4.16
CA SER A 9 15.95 31.20 -4.69
C SER A 9 15.74 29.77 -4.17
N ARG A 10 14.76 29.50 -3.29
CA ARG A 10 14.44 28.13 -2.84
C ARG A 10 13.14 27.56 -3.39
N THR A 11 12.18 28.41 -3.78
CA THR A 11 10.90 28.01 -4.39
C THR A 11 11.04 27.59 -5.86
N ASN A 12 12.08 28.04 -6.57
CA ASN A 12 12.24 27.74 -8.00
C ASN A 12 12.90 26.39 -8.33
N ASN A 13 13.70 25.80 -7.44
CA ASN A 13 14.23 24.44 -7.67
C ASN A 13 13.22 23.35 -7.30
N HIS A 14 12.38 23.61 -6.30
CA HIS A 14 11.37 22.67 -5.86
C HIS A 14 10.22 22.56 -6.87
N ASN A 15 9.69 23.69 -7.37
CA ASN A 15 8.67 23.69 -8.42
C ASN A 15 9.17 23.08 -9.74
N LYS A 16 10.44 23.30 -10.11
CA LYS A 16 11.07 22.61 -11.26
C LYS A 16 11.13 21.10 -11.06
N SER A 17 11.48 20.64 -9.86
CA SER A 17 11.52 19.22 -9.54
C SER A 17 10.13 18.58 -9.52
N MET A 18 9.10 19.26 -9.02
CA MET A 18 7.72 18.75 -9.03
C MET A 18 7.15 18.68 -10.45
N THR A 19 7.44 19.68 -11.29
CA THR A 19 7.10 19.67 -12.72
C THR A 19 7.80 18.52 -13.45
N GLN A 20 9.08 18.28 -13.15
CA GLN A 20 9.83 17.15 -13.71
C GLN A 20 9.26 15.79 -13.27
N MET A 21 8.87 15.63 -12.00
CA MET A 21 8.24 14.40 -11.53
C MET A 21 6.90 14.14 -12.23
N ARG A 22 6.06 15.18 -12.39
CA ARG A 22 4.81 15.10 -13.15
C ARG A 22 5.07 14.70 -14.61
N GLU A 23 6.06 15.31 -15.25
CA GLU A 23 6.42 15.00 -16.63
C GLU A 23 6.93 13.57 -16.78
N VAL A 24 7.76 13.10 -15.84
CA VAL A 24 8.21 11.70 -15.80
C VAL A 24 7.02 10.75 -15.62
N THR A 25 6.08 11.05 -14.71
CA THR A 25 4.86 10.25 -14.53
C THR A 25 4.01 10.21 -15.81
N ARG A 26 3.87 11.33 -16.52
CA ARG A 26 3.15 11.40 -17.81
C ARG A 26 3.83 10.60 -18.91
N ILE A 27 5.16 10.67 -19.02
CA ILE A 27 5.94 9.87 -19.98
C ILE A 27 5.81 8.38 -19.66
N LEU A 28 5.90 8.00 -18.38
CA LEU A 28 5.74 6.60 -17.97
C LEU A 28 4.31 6.09 -18.21
N LEU A 29 3.30 6.93 -17.98
CA LEU A 29 1.90 6.67 -18.36
C LEU A 29 1.74 6.42 -19.85
N PHE A 30 2.29 7.31 -20.67
CA PHE A 30 2.29 7.18 -22.11
C PHE A 30 2.98 5.89 -22.59
N LYS A 31 4.13 5.54 -22.00
CA LYS A 31 4.83 4.28 -22.28
C LYS A 31 4.02 3.05 -21.90
N MET A 32 3.17 3.11 -20.87
CA MET A 32 2.26 2.01 -20.54
C MET A 32 1.10 1.87 -21.55
N ASP A 33 0.65 2.99 -22.12
CA ASP A 33 -0.46 3.05 -23.08
C ASP A 33 -0.09 2.67 -24.51
N HIS A 34 1.20 2.68 -24.84
CA HIS A 34 1.65 2.34 -26.18
C HIS A 34 1.95 0.85 -26.32
N PRO A 35 1.45 0.21 -27.40
CA PRO A 35 1.78 -1.17 -27.68
C PRO A 35 3.29 -1.27 -27.94
N LEU A 36 3.98 -2.03 -27.10
CA LEU A 36 5.38 -2.33 -27.29
C LEU A 36 5.49 -3.29 -28.48
N SER A 37 6.23 -2.90 -29.51
CA SER A 37 6.39 -3.72 -30.71
C SER A 37 7.28 -4.94 -30.39
N ASN A 38 6.66 -6.11 -30.27
CA ASN A 38 7.18 -7.46 -30.07
C ASN A 38 6.94 -8.07 -28.67
N LYS A 39 6.44 -9.32 -28.71
CA LYS A 39 5.66 -10.01 -27.68
C LYS A 39 6.48 -10.61 -26.51
N ASP A 40 7.76 -10.30 -26.39
CA ASP A 40 8.61 -10.80 -25.30
C ASP A 40 9.08 -9.64 -24.42
N GLY A 41 8.86 -9.75 -23.10
CA GLY A 41 9.32 -8.74 -22.11
C GLY A 41 8.35 -7.59 -21.82
N GLU A 42 7.22 -7.49 -22.53
CA GLU A 42 6.21 -6.42 -22.35
C GLU A 42 5.71 -6.31 -20.91
N PHE A 43 5.52 -7.44 -20.22
CA PHE A 43 5.14 -7.45 -18.80
C PHE A 43 6.25 -6.92 -17.89
N GLU A 44 7.50 -7.29 -18.17
CA GLU A 44 8.65 -6.83 -17.38
C GLU A 44 8.83 -5.32 -17.54
N GLU A 45 8.72 -4.80 -18.76
CA GLU A 45 8.80 -3.37 -19.02
C GLU A 45 7.64 -2.60 -18.36
N ARG A 46 6.40 -3.12 -18.46
CA ARG A 46 5.24 -2.53 -17.77
C ARG A 46 5.38 -2.57 -16.25
N CYS A 47 5.92 -3.65 -15.70
CA CYS A 47 6.27 -3.73 -14.27
C CYS A 47 7.34 -2.70 -13.89
N GLY A 48 8.36 -2.52 -14.73
CA GLY A 48 9.39 -1.50 -14.55
C GLY A 48 8.82 -0.08 -14.57
N ASN A 49 7.91 0.21 -15.51
CA ASN A 49 7.22 1.50 -15.60
C ASN A 49 6.34 1.76 -14.37
N LEU A 50 5.60 0.74 -13.89
CA LEU A 50 4.84 0.85 -12.65
C LEU A 50 5.76 1.13 -11.46
N GLN A 51 6.86 0.38 -11.31
CA GLN A 51 7.82 0.60 -10.24
C GLN A 51 8.40 2.01 -10.28
N ALA A 52 8.76 2.52 -11.46
CA ALA A 52 9.25 3.88 -11.62
C ALA A 52 8.19 4.93 -11.23
N ILE A 53 6.92 4.75 -11.64
CA ILE A 53 5.82 5.64 -11.24
C ILE A 53 5.66 5.65 -9.71
N VAL A 54 5.76 4.49 -9.08
CA VAL A 54 5.64 4.33 -7.63
C VAL A 54 6.80 5.02 -6.90
N MET A 55 8.02 4.90 -7.42
CA MET A 55 9.19 5.60 -6.87
C MET A 55 9.07 7.13 -7.01
N VAL A 56 8.62 7.62 -8.17
CA VAL A 56 8.38 9.05 -8.40
C VAL A 56 7.28 9.57 -7.48
N ALA A 57 6.19 8.81 -7.32
CA ALA A 57 5.09 9.19 -6.43
C ALA A 57 5.53 9.23 -4.95
N ARG A 58 6.33 8.25 -4.51
CA ARG A 58 6.90 8.25 -3.17
C ARG A 58 7.75 9.48 -2.93
N GLU A 59 8.64 9.80 -3.86
CA GLU A 59 9.53 10.97 -3.76
C GLU A 59 8.73 12.28 -3.76
N PHE A 60 7.70 12.38 -4.60
CA PHE A 60 6.81 13.53 -4.64
C PHE A 60 6.12 13.75 -3.30
N PHE A 61 5.48 12.71 -2.73
CA PHE A 61 4.82 12.83 -1.43
C PHE A 61 5.84 13.10 -0.33
N HIS A 62 6.97 12.41 -0.32
CA HIS A 62 8.02 12.65 0.67
C HIS A 62 8.43 14.12 0.70
N ARG A 63 8.77 14.70 -0.45
CA ARG A 63 9.12 16.12 -0.56
C ARG A 63 7.99 17.04 -0.15
N TYR A 64 6.77 16.75 -0.59
CA TYR A 64 5.61 17.57 -0.24
C TYR A 64 5.39 17.64 1.27
N PHE A 65 5.42 16.49 1.96
CA PHE A 65 5.14 16.40 3.39
C PHE A 65 6.34 16.82 4.26
N THR A 66 7.57 16.51 3.86
CA THR A 66 8.78 16.89 4.61
C THR A 66 9.14 18.37 4.43
N ASP A 67 9.01 18.92 3.22
CA ASP A 67 9.48 20.28 2.93
C ASP A 67 8.41 21.37 3.13
N ARG A 68 7.10 21.05 3.05
CA ARG A 68 6.02 22.06 3.16
C ARG A 68 5.21 22.02 4.45
N ILE A 69 4.96 20.86 5.06
CA ILE A 69 4.08 20.78 6.25
C ILE A 69 4.79 21.20 7.55
N ALA A 70 6.13 21.23 7.55
CA ALA A 70 6.87 21.69 8.71
C ALA A 70 6.65 23.19 9.01
N ILE A 71 6.28 24.04 8.04
CA ILE A 71 6.31 25.50 8.21
C ILE A 71 5.36 26.22 7.21
N THR A 72 4.02 26.26 7.38
CA THR A 72 3.08 27.34 6.92
C THR A 72 1.60 26.90 6.97
N PRO A 73 0.62 27.85 7.02
CA PRO A 73 -0.81 27.52 6.80
C PRO A 73 -1.02 26.85 5.43
N VAL A 74 -1.98 25.92 5.38
CA VAL A 74 -2.26 25.07 4.21
C VAL A 74 -2.52 25.92 2.96
N ASP A 75 -1.57 25.88 2.02
CA ASP A 75 -1.70 26.45 0.67
C ASP A 75 -2.67 25.59 -0.15
N TYR A 76 -3.82 26.17 -0.53
CA TYR A 76 -4.87 25.49 -1.28
C TYR A 76 -4.39 25.02 -2.66
N ASP A 77 -3.58 25.82 -3.35
CA ASP A 77 -3.09 25.49 -4.69
C ASP A 77 -2.11 24.31 -4.62
N ALA A 78 -1.29 24.27 -3.57
CA ALA A 78 -0.42 23.13 -3.29
C ALA A 78 -1.21 21.85 -2.98
N LEU A 79 -2.28 21.95 -2.17
CA LEU A 79 -3.12 20.80 -1.84
C LEU A 79 -3.87 20.27 -3.07
N LYS A 80 -4.33 21.19 -3.94
CA LYS A 80 -4.93 20.86 -5.23
C LYS A 80 -3.94 20.13 -6.13
N GLU A 81 -2.71 20.62 -6.24
CA GLU A 81 -1.64 19.99 -7.02
C GLU A 81 -1.33 18.57 -6.51
N LEU A 82 -1.20 18.39 -5.20
CA LEU A 82 -1.01 17.09 -4.55
C LEU A 82 -2.14 16.11 -4.90
N THR A 83 -3.39 16.57 -4.79
CA THR A 83 -4.58 15.76 -5.05
C THR A 83 -4.68 15.36 -6.52
N GLU A 84 -4.41 16.28 -7.43
CA GLU A 84 -4.37 16.02 -8.88
C GLU A 84 -3.31 14.97 -9.22
N PHE A 85 -2.09 15.13 -8.70
CA PHE A 85 -0.99 14.18 -8.94
C PHE A 85 -1.31 12.79 -8.38
N PHE A 86 -1.86 12.71 -7.17
CA PHE A 86 -2.33 11.44 -6.61
C PHE A 86 -3.35 10.74 -7.52
N TYR A 87 -4.30 11.50 -8.07
CA TYR A 87 -5.31 10.94 -8.97
C TYR A 87 -4.73 10.50 -10.32
N GLU A 88 -3.74 11.23 -10.86
CA GLU A 88 -2.97 10.80 -12.04
C GLU A 88 -2.26 9.46 -11.80
N VAL A 89 -1.60 9.31 -10.65
CA VAL A 89 -0.92 8.04 -10.29
C VAL A 89 -1.92 6.91 -10.08
N LYS A 90 -3.07 7.16 -9.44
CA LYS A 90 -4.13 6.15 -9.30
C LYS A 90 -4.67 5.69 -10.65
N LYS A 91 -4.91 6.62 -11.57
CA LYS A 91 -5.29 6.30 -12.96
C LYS A 91 -4.20 5.45 -13.64
N ALA A 92 -2.93 5.77 -13.41
CA ALA A 92 -1.81 5.01 -13.93
C ALA A 92 -1.81 3.55 -13.48
N ILE A 93 -2.04 3.31 -12.18
CA ILE A 93 -2.11 1.97 -11.61
C ILE A 93 -3.31 1.20 -12.17
N ALA A 94 -4.49 1.84 -12.23
CA ALA A 94 -5.68 1.23 -12.81
C ALA A 94 -5.46 0.88 -14.29
N ARG A 95 -4.83 1.78 -15.04
CA ARG A 95 -4.51 1.57 -16.46
C ARG A 95 -3.49 0.46 -16.66
N TRP A 96 -2.42 0.45 -15.88
CA TRP A 96 -1.45 -0.64 -15.84
C TRP A 96 -2.14 -1.99 -15.63
N ASN A 97 -3.08 -2.05 -14.68
CA ASN A 97 -3.83 -3.27 -14.41
C ASN A 97 -4.66 -3.73 -15.62
N MET A 98 -5.22 -2.80 -16.39
CA MET A 98 -6.00 -3.10 -17.61
C MET A 98 -5.13 -3.53 -18.79
N VAL A 99 -4.01 -2.84 -19.06
CA VAL A 99 -3.21 -3.06 -20.27
C VAL A 99 -2.21 -4.20 -20.12
N THR A 100 -1.72 -4.44 -18.90
CA THR A 100 -0.81 -5.55 -18.65
C THR A 100 -1.57 -6.87 -18.79
N GLY A 101 -1.06 -7.79 -19.62
CA GLY A 101 -1.65 -9.11 -19.83
C GLY A 101 -1.79 -9.95 -18.56
N GLU A 102 -2.31 -11.17 -18.72
CA GLU A 102 -2.37 -12.14 -17.63
C GLU A 102 -0.97 -12.58 -17.21
N VAL A 103 -0.80 -12.95 -15.94
CA VAL A 103 0.47 -13.46 -15.44
C VAL A 103 0.56 -14.93 -15.84
N THR A 104 1.46 -15.26 -16.77
CA THR A 104 1.55 -16.60 -17.37
C THR A 104 2.75 -17.41 -16.90
N ASP A 105 3.77 -16.78 -16.29
CA ASP A 105 5.00 -17.47 -15.89
C ASP A 105 5.59 -17.02 -14.54
N LYS A 106 6.57 -17.78 -14.05
CA LYS A 106 7.24 -17.54 -12.76
C LYS A 106 8.06 -16.24 -12.71
N SER A 107 8.63 -15.80 -13.82
CA SER A 107 9.45 -14.58 -13.88
C SER A 107 8.58 -13.34 -13.64
N MET A 108 7.36 -13.33 -14.17
CA MET A 108 6.37 -12.29 -13.96
C MET A 108 5.89 -12.24 -12.50
N VAL A 109 5.73 -13.41 -11.85
CA VAL A 109 5.43 -13.49 -10.41
C VAL A 109 6.57 -12.92 -9.58
N LYS A 110 7.83 -13.20 -9.94
CA LYS A 110 9.00 -12.66 -9.26
C LYS A 110 9.05 -11.14 -9.36
N LYS A 111 8.79 -10.54 -10.52
CA LYS A 111 8.73 -9.08 -10.67
C LYS A 111 7.60 -8.46 -9.85
N SER A 112 6.42 -9.08 -9.86
CA SER A 112 5.29 -8.67 -9.02
C SER A 112 5.65 -8.71 -7.52
N TYR A 113 6.34 -9.76 -7.09
CA TYR A 113 6.87 -9.89 -5.74
C TYR A 113 7.88 -8.79 -5.42
N GLU A 114 8.82 -8.49 -6.32
CA GLU A 114 9.83 -7.45 -6.12
C GLU A 114 9.20 -6.06 -5.94
N ILE A 115 8.19 -5.72 -6.74
CA ILE A 115 7.43 -4.47 -6.60
C ILE A 115 6.76 -4.41 -5.23
N VAL A 116 5.98 -5.42 -4.85
CA VAL A 116 5.29 -5.42 -3.55
C VAL A 116 6.26 -5.43 -2.38
N ALA A 117 7.30 -6.25 -2.44
CA ALA A 117 8.33 -6.31 -1.41
C ALA A 117 9.10 -4.99 -1.30
N SER A 118 9.32 -4.26 -2.39
CA SER A 118 9.91 -2.91 -2.33
C SER A 118 8.98 -1.94 -1.58
N MET A 119 7.68 -1.93 -1.89
CA MET A 119 6.70 -1.05 -1.24
C MET A 119 6.50 -1.38 0.25
N ILE A 120 6.52 -2.66 0.60
CA ILE A 120 6.43 -3.15 1.97
C ILE A 120 7.69 -2.78 2.77
N ARG A 121 8.89 -2.90 2.18
CA ARG A 121 10.15 -2.62 2.87
C ARG A 121 10.40 -1.14 3.08
N THR A 122 9.77 -0.27 2.29
CA THR A 122 9.93 1.19 2.38
C THR A 122 9.17 1.86 3.55
N THR A 123 8.85 1.09 4.59
CA THR A 123 8.29 1.53 5.88
C THR A 123 9.28 2.34 6.73
N ASP A 124 9.99 3.30 6.14
CA ASP A 124 10.95 4.13 6.85
C ASP A 124 10.23 5.21 7.67
N MET A 125 10.26 5.03 9.00
CA MET A 125 10.34 6.01 10.12
C MET A 125 9.44 7.26 10.19
N PHE A 126 8.60 7.56 9.21
CA PHE A 126 7.72 8.73 9.23
C PHE A 126 6.24 8.29 9.28
N GLU A 127 5.37 9.16 9.81
CA GLU A 127 3.92 8.95 9.67
C GLU A 127 3.64 8.72 8.17
N GLU A 128 3.16 7.51 7.83
CA GLU A 128 2.87 7.20 6.44
C GLU A 128 1.77 8.15 6.00
N ASP A 129 2.11 9.05 5.07
CA ASP A 129 1.11 9.92 4.51
C ASP A 129 -0.05 9.11 3.89
N VAL A 130 -1.26 9.63 4.04
CA VAL A 130 -2.51 8.99 3.62
C VAL A 130 -2.49 8.68 2.13
N TYR A 131 -1.89 9.53 1.30
CA TYR A 131 -1.79 9.30 -0.14
C TYR A 131 -0.84 8.14 -0.47
N TRP A 132 0.30 8.04 0.23
CA TRP A 132 1.23 6.92 0.05
C TRP A 132 0.62 5.59 0.50
N SER A 133 -0.07 5.58 1.64
CA SER A 133 -0.77 4.40 2.15
C SER A 133 -1.82 3.88 1.16
N GLU A 134 -2.64 4.79 0.61
CA GLU A 134 -3.69 4.44 -0.36
C GLU A 134 -3.13 4.01 -1.73
N LEU A 135 -1.99 4.57 -2.17
CA LEU A 135 -1.31 4.09 -3.38
C LEU A 135 -0.77 2.67 -3.21
N LYS A 136 -0.07 2.38 -2.10
CA LYS A 136 0.44 1.02 -1.82
C LYS A 136 -0.68 0.00 -1.86
N LYS A 137 -1.81 0.31 -1.21
CA LYS A 137 -3.00 -0.54 -1.25
C LYS A 137 -3.48 -0.79 -2.68
N SER A 138 -3.61 0.27 -3.49
CA SER A 138 -4.08 0.15 -4.89
C SER A 138 -3.17 -0.74 -5.74
N ILE A 139 -1.85 -0.66 -5.54
CA ILE A 139 -0.86 -1.44 -6.29
C ILE A 139 -0.89 -2.91 -5.84
N VAL A 140 -0.89 -3.14 -4.53
CA VAL A 140 -0.97 -4.50 -3.98
C VAL A 140 -2.26 -5.18 -4.44
N GLU A 141 -3.41 -4.49 -4.39
CA GLU A 141 -4.68 -5.02 -4.88
C GLU A 141 -4.62 -5.37 -6.39
N ALA A 142 -4.06 -4.49 -7.22
CA ALA A 142 -3.90 -4.74 -8.66
C ALA A 142 -3.00 -5.95 -8.94
N ILE A 143 -1.86 -6.05 -8.25
CA ILE A 143 -0.92 -7.17 -8.41
C ILE A 143 -1.57 -8.48 -7.95
N ILE A 144 -2.22 -8.49 -6.79
CA ILE A 144 -2.85 -9.68 -6.24
C ILE A 144 -4.01 -10.17 -7.11
N GLN A 145 -4.82 -9.27 -7.68
CA GLN A 145 -5.87 -9.64 -8.63
C GLN A 145 -5.34 -10.35 -9.88
N LYS A 146 -4.13 -10.01 -10.34
CA LYS A 146 -3.48 -10.70 -11.46
C LYS A 146 -2.91 -12.04 -11.04
N LEU A 147 -2.25 -12.09 -9.88
CA LEU A 147 -1.64 -13.31 -9.36
C LEU A 147 -2.67 -14.37 -8.99
N SER A 148 -3.86 -13.99 -8.53
CA SER A 148 -4.89 -14.96 -8.17
C SER A 148 -5.51 -15.71 -9.34
N ARG A 149 -5.21 -15.32 -10.58
CA ARG A 149 -5.63 -16.00 -11.80
C ARG A 149 -4.63 -17.07 -12.27
N LEU A 150 -3.44 -17.14 -11.68
CA LEU A 150 -2.49 -18.21 -11.95
C LEU A 150 -3.04 -19.54 -11.41
N THR A 151 -3.22 -20.51 -12.31
CA THR A 151 -3.72 -21.85 -11.99
C THR A 151 -2.60 -22.90 -11.90
N SER A 152 -1.32 -22.53 -12.10
CA SER A 152 -0.22 -23.49 -12.25
C SER A 152 0.55 -23.73 -10.94
N SER A 153 0.64 -25.01 -10.55
CA SER A 153 1.25 -25.55 -9.32
C SER A 153 2.71 -25.17 -9.00
N SER A 154 3.40 -24.50 -9.92
CA SER A 154 4.84 -24.23 -9.84
C SER A 154 5.17 -22.78 -9.45
N ALA A 155 4.18 -21.88 -9.50
CA ALA A 155 4.26 -20.49 -9.05
C ALA A 155 3.78 -20.32 -7.59
N ASP A 156 3.14 -21.35 -7.04
CA ASP A 156 2.41 -21.33 -5.77
C ASP A 156 3.26 -20.89 -4.59
N ASN A 157 4.51 -21.36 -4.46
CA ASN A 157 5.33 -21.03 -3.30
C ASN A 157 5.80 -19.56 -3.26
N LEU A 158 5.95 -18.89 -4.41
CA LEU A 158 6.34 -17.48 -4.42
C LEU A 158 5.11 -16.59 -4.16
N VAL A 159 3.96 -16.96 -4.73
CA VAL A 159 2.68 -16.30 -4.48
C VAL A 159 2.24 -16.47 -3.03
N ALA A 160 2.34 -17.68 -2.46
CA ALA A 160 2.04 -17.97 -1.07
C ALA A 160 2.91 -17.12 -0.13
N ARG A 161 4.22 -17.07 -0.35
CA ARG A 161 5.15 -16.21 0.41
C ARG A 161 4.83 -14.73 0.26
N LEU A 162 4.43 -14.28 -0.93
CA LEU A 162 4.02 -12.91 -1.16
C LEU A 162 2.79 -12.55 -0.32
N VAL A 163 1.76 -13.38 -0.38
CA VAL A 163 0.53 -13.18 0.37
C VAL A 163 0.79 -13.23 1.86
N GLU A 164 1.56 -14.22 2.34
CA GLU A 164 1.98 -14.30 3.73
C GLU A 164 2.66 -13.00 4.17
N THR A 165 3.59 -12.47 3.37
CA THR A 165 4.30 -11.22 3.66
C THR A 165 3.34 -10.03 3.74
N ILE A 166 2.45 -9.86 2.75
CA ILE A 166 1.47 -8.76 2.73
C ILE A 166 0.56 -8.81 3.95
N VAL A 167 0.04 -9.99 4.27
CA VAL A 167 -0.88 -10.19 5.39
C VAL A 167 -0.16 -9.95 6.71
N LEU A 168 1.05 -10.51 6.89
CA LEU A 168 1.84 -10.32 8.10
C LEU A 168 2.18 -8.85 8.36
N VAL A 169 2.62 -8.13 7.33
CA VAL A 169 2.95 -6.70 7.42
C VAL A 169 1.72 -5.88 7.77
N SER A 170 0.60 -6.15 7.10
CA SER A 170 -0.67 -5.46 7.36
C SER A 170 -1.16 -5.69 8.80
N LEU A 171 -1.09 -6.93 9.30
CA LEU A 171 -1.44 -7.27 10.67
C LEU A 171 -0.49 -6.60 11.68
N SER A 172 0.82 -6.65 11.44
CA SER A 172 1.82 -6.05 12.33
C SER A 172 1.68 -4.53 12.39
N ARG A 173 1.38 -3.88 11.26
CA ARG A 173 1.14 -2.43 11.21
C ARG A 173 -0.15 -2.06 11.93
N THR A 174 -1.22 -2.83 11.75
CA THR A 174 -2.46 -2.67 12.51
C THR A 174 -2.21 -2.76 14.01
N GLU A 175 -1.46 -3.78 14.44
CA GLU A 175 -1.11 -3.95 15.85
C GLU A 175 -0.33 -2.75 16.39
N PHE A 176 0.69 -2.29 15.65
CA PHE A 176 1.48 -1.12 16.02
C PHE A 176 0.60 0.11 16.19
N ILE A 177 -0.30 0.38 15.24
CA ILE A 177 -1.21 1.53 15.31
C ILE A 177 -2.12 1.43 16.53
N ILE A 178 -2.73 0.26 16.77
CA ILE A 178 -3.64 0.04 17.92
C ILE A 178 -2.89 0.24 19.24
N LYS A 179 -1.68 -0.32 19.39
CA LYS A 179 -0.88 -0.20 20.62
C LYS A 179 -0.44 1.23 20.92
N ASN A 180 -0.20 2.03 19.89
CA ASN A 180 0.29 3.41 20.01
C ASN A 180 -0.82 4.46 19.81
N MET A 181 -2.09 4.05 19.82
CA MET A 181 -3.22 4.96 19.65
C MET A 181 -3.56 5.62 20.98
N GLU A 182 -3.10 6.85 21.18
CA GLU A 182 -3.47 7.64 22.36
C GLU A 182 -4.97 7.98 22.35
N VAL A 183 -5.63 7.80 23.50
CA VAL A 183 -7.08 7.94 23.67
C VAL A 183 -7.59 9.35 23.33
N HIS A 184 -6.73 10.37 23.43
CA HIS A 184 -7.02 11.80 23.26
C HIS A 184 -6.23 12.50 22.14
N SER A 185 -5.63 11.76 21.20
CA SER A 185 -4.88 12.40 20.11
C SER A 185 -5.81 13.02 19.05
N PRO A 186 -5.52 14.23 18.54
CA PRO A 186 -6.23 14.81 17.39
C PRO A 186 -6.09 13.96 16.12
N THR A 187 -5.09 13.07 16.07
CA THR A 187 -4.86 12.13 14.95
C THR A 187 -5.60 10.80 15.11
N LYS A 188 -6.39 10.62 16.17
CA LYS A 188 -7.02 9.34 16.51
C LYS A 188 -7.88 8.78 15.37
N ILE A 189 -8.76 9.60 14.79
CA ILE A 189 -9.63 9.16 13.68
C ILE A 189 -8.81 8.72 12.47
N MET A 190 -7.74 9.45 12.16
CA MET A 190 -6.83 9.12 11.05
C MET A 190 -6.12 7.79 11.29
N LYS A 191 -5.55 7.59 12.48
CA LYS A 191 -4.90 6.33 12.89
C LYS A 191 -5.89 5.16 12.89
N GLN A 192 -7.14 5.39 13.31
CA GLN A 192 -8.20 4.39 13.22
C GLN A 192 -8.48 4.00 11.76
N GLY A 193 -8.56 4.99 10.86
CA GLY A 193 -8.68 4.78 9.42
C GLY A 193 -7.52 3.96 8.83
N GLU A 194 -6.28 4.28 9.20
CA GLU A 194 -5.07 3.55 8.78
C GLU A 194 -5.12 2.08 9.23
N ALA A 195 -5.46 1.82 10.49
CA ALA A 195 -5.63 0.46 10.99
C ALA A 195 -6.70 -0.33 10.23
N VAL A 196 -7.87 0.28 9.95
CA VAL A 196 -8.91 -0.35 9.12
C VAL A 196 -8.40 -0.62 7.70
N ALA A 197 -7.64 0.30 7.10
CA ALA A 197 -7.11 0.15 5.76
C ALA A 197 -6.17 -1.06 5.65
N HIS A 198 -5.27 -1.25 6.62
CA HIS A 198 -4.40 -2.42 6.67
C HIS A 198 -5.16 -3.73 6.88
N LEU A 199 -6.15 -3.77 7.77
CA LEU A 199 -6.99 -4.95 7.94
C LEU A 199 -7.78 -5.30 6.67
N ARG A 200 -8.30 -4.29 5.97
CA ARG A 200 -8.96 -4.49 4.67
C ARG A 200 -8.00 -5.00 3.62
N LEU A 201 -6.77 -4.48 3.56
CA LEU A 201 -5.75 -4.98 2.64
C LEU A 201 -5.43 -6.45 2.89
N ALA A 202 -5.24 -6.85 4.16
CA ALA A 202 -5.03 -8.24 4.52
C ALA A 202 -6.21 -9.14 4.08
N LEU A 203 -7.44 -8.72 4.37
CA LEU A 203 -8.64 -9.47 3.99
C LEU A 203 -8.82 -9.56 2.48
N SER A 204 -8.69 -8.44 1.75
CA SER A 204 -8.76 -8.41 0.28
C SER A 204 -7.70 -9.31 -0.35
N THR A 205 -6.49 -9.31 0.20
CA THR A 205 -5.38 -10.17 -0.26
C THR A 205 -5.75 -11.64 -0.15
N LEU A 206 -6.30 -12.06 1.00
CA LEU A 206 -6.73 -13.44 1.23
C LEU A 206 -7.98 -13.82 0.42
N ASN A 207 -8.89 -12.87 0.17
CA ASN A 207 -10.10 -13.10 -0.62
C ASN A 207 -9.83 -13.25 -2.12
N ALA A 208 -8.70 -12.73 -2.61
CA ALA A 208 -8.35 -12.83 -4.02
C ALA A 208 -8.14 -14.29 -4.47
N PHE A 209 -7.66 -15.15 -3.58
CA PHE A 209 -7.36 -16.56 -3.87
C PHE A 209 -8.49 -17.44 -3.37
N LYS A 210 -9.27 -18.06 -4.24
CA LYS A 210 -10.43 -18.88 -3.85
C LYS A 210 -10.06 -20.25 -3.27
N GLN A 211 -9.01 -20.86 -3.82
CA GLN A 211 -8.52 -22.19 -3.44
C GLN A 211 -7.55 -22.12 -2.25
N PRO A 212 -7.38 -23.21 -1.48
CA PRO A 212 -6.28 -23.35 -0.54
C PRO A 212 -4.92 -23.20 -1.24
N PHE A 213 -4.03 -22.39 -0.67
CA PHE A 213 -2.71 -22.13 -1.26
C PHE A 213 -1.62 -21.80 -0.22
N LEU A 214 -2.00 -21.51 1.03
CA LEU A 214 -1.05 -21.29 2.12
C LEU A 214 -0.75 -22.60 2.82
N GLU A 215 0.53 -22.83 3.13
CA GLU A 215 0.92 -23.94 4.01
C GLU A 215 0.27 -23.78 5.39
N TYR A 216 -0.11 -24.92 6.00
CA TYR A 216 -0.71 -24.95 7.34
C TYR A 216 0.12 -24.18 8.38
N LYS A 217 1.45 -24.28 8.31
CA LYS A 217 2.36 -23.60 9.23
C LYS A 217 2.26 -22.07 9.10
N SER A 218 2.33 -21.54 7.88
CA SER A 218 2.18 -20.10 7.60
C SER A 218 0.80 -19.59 8.04
N ALA A 219 -0.28 -20.29 7.68
CA ALA A 219 -1.63 -19.93 8.10
C ALA A 219 -1.79 -19.95 9.63
N THR A 220 -1.13 -20.88 10.33
CA THR A 220 -1.12 -20.93 11.80
C THR A 220 -0.38 -19.75 12.41
N GLY A 221 0.78 -19.39 11.88
CA GLY A 221 1.53 -18.19 12.31
C GLY A 221 0.69 -16.91 12.17
N LEU A 222 0.03 -16.73 11.04
CA LEU A 222 -0.86 -15.58 10.81
C LEU A 222 -2.09 -15.58 11.74
N ARG A 223 -2.68 -16.75 12.02
CA ARG A 223 -3.80 -16.87 12.99
C ARG A 223 -3.37 -16.51 14.41
N ASN A 224 -2.18 -16.91 14.83
CA ASN A 224 -1.62 -16.50 16.11
C ASN A 224 -1.46 -14.98 16.17
N LYS A 225 -0.98 -14.36 15.08
CA LYS A 225 -0.89 -12.90 15.00
C LYS A 225 -2.25 -12.20 15.11
N VAL A 226 -3.29 -12.74 14.48
CA VAL A 226 -4.66 -12.23 14.64
C VAL A 226 -5.15 -12.33 16.09
N ASN A 227 -4.82 -13.42 16.79
CA ASN A 227 -5.18 -13.59 18.20
C ASN A 227 -4.46 -12.59 19.10
N GLU A 228 -3.17 -12.33 18.86
CA GLU A 228 -2.39 -11.30 19.59
C GLU A 228 -3.03 -9.90 19.47
N ILE A 229 -3.46 -9.53 18.27
CA ILE A 229 -4.12 -8.23 18.03
C ILE A 229 -5.48 -8.20 18.74
N THR A 230 -6.25 -9.28 18.66
CA THR A 230 -7.55 -9.41 19.34
C THR A 230 -7.39 -9.25 20.85
N SER A 231 -6.40 -9.93 21.45
CA SER A 231 -6.05 -9.77 22.86
C SER A 231 -5.59 -8.36 23.20
N THR A 232 -4.83 -7.71 22.32
CA THR A 232 -4.41 -6.30 22.50
C THR A 232 -5.64 -5.39 22.61
N ILE A 233 -6.60 -5.50 21.69
CA ILE A 233 -7.85 -4.71 21.71
C ILE A 233 -8.64 -4.97 23.00
N HIS A 234 -8.74 -6.22 23.44
CA HIS A 234 -9.45 -6.56 24.68
C HIS A 234 -8.73 -6.06 25.94
N ASN A 235 -7.40 -6.14 26.00
CA ASN A 235 -6.62 -5.71 27.16
C ASN A 235 -6.60 -4.18 27.31
N THR A 236 -6.61 -3.43 26.20
CA THR A 236 -6.82 -1.97 26.23
C THR A 236 -8.17 -1.59 26.86
N ASN A 237 -9.14 -2.51 26.89
CA ASN A 237 -10.51 -2.31 27.37
C ASN A 237 -10.84 -2.91 28.74
N GLN A 238 -9.95 -3.67 29.39
CA GLN A 238 -10.24 -4.26 30.70
C GLN A 238 -10.49 -3.20 31.80
N SER A 239 -10.13 -1.93 31.58
CA SER A 239 -10.48 -0.81 32.49
C SER A 239 -11.88 -0.21 32.25
N LYS A 240 -12.60 -0.61 31.18
CA LYS A 240 -13.92 -0.07 30.80
C LYS A 240 -14.91 -1.20 30.51
N LEU A 241 -15.28 -1.95 31.55
CA LEU A 241 -16.32 -2.98 31.51
C LEU A 241 -17.69 -2.38 31.15
N LYS A 242 -18.06 -2.39 29.86
CA LYS A 242 -19.35 -2.87 29.32
C LYS A 242 -19.62 -2.47 27.86
N ASN A 243 -18.91 -1.50 27.30
CA ASN A 243 -19.18 -1.01 25.94
C ASN A 243 -17.93 -1.05 25.07
N VAL A 244 -17.90 -1.99 24.12
CA VAL A 244 -16.93 -1.99 23.01
C VAL A 244 -17.32 -0.83 22.08
N SER A 245 -16.39 0.05 21.75
CA SER A 245 -16.67 1.14 20.81
C SER A 245 -16.95 0.60 19.40
N VAL A 246 -17.69 1.35 18.58
CA VAL A 246 -18.01 0.95 17.20
C VAL A 246 -16.74 0.65 16.38
N HIS A 247 -15.66 1.42 16.59
CA HIS A 247 -14.38 1.18 15.93
C HIS A 247 -13.73 -0.14 16.35
N GLU A 248 -13.75 -0.47 17.63
CA GLU A 248 -13.22 -1.73 18.15
C GLU A 248 -14.04 -2.92 17.68
N ALA A 249 -15.38 -2.80 17.66
CA ALA A 249 -16.24 -3.80 17.07
C ALA A 249 -15.92 -4.01 15.58
N GLY A 250 -15.64 -2.92 14.85
CA GLY A 250 -15.18 -2.97 13.46
C GLY A 250 -13.85 -3.70 13.28
N TYR A 251 -12.85 -3.45 14.15
CA TYR A 251 -11.57 -4.18 14.12
C TYR A 251 -11.76 -5.66 14.40
N LEU A 252 -12.49 -5.99 15.47
CA LEU A 252 -12.76 -7.37 15.86
C LEU A 252 -13.51 -8.13 14.77
N TYR A 253 -14.46 -7.48 14.10
CA TYR A 253 -15.15 -8.05 12.95
C TYR A 253 -14.19 -8.34 11.78
N LEU A 254 -13.34 -7.40 11.39
CA LEU A 254 -12.36 -7.61 10.32
C LEU A 254 -11.34 -8.70 10.68
N LEU A 255 -10.85 -8.73 11.91
CA LEU A 255 -9.95 -9.78 12.42
C LEU A 255 -10.63 -11.16 12.40
N HIS A 256 -11.92 -11.23 12.75
CA HIS A 256 -12.71 -12.44 12.64
C HIS A 256 -12.81 -12.93 11.18
N LEU A 257 -13.10 -12.03 10.23
CA LEU A 257 -13.13 -12.37 8.81
C LEU A 257 -11.78 -12.86 8.28
N ILE A 258 -10.68 -12.19 8.68
CA ILE A 258 -9.32 -12.61 8.32
C ILE A 258 -9.03 -14.01 8.87
N ARG A 259 -9.34 -14.26 10.14
CA ARG A 259 -9.16 -15.59 10.76
C ARG A 259 -9.96 -16.67 10.05
N ALA A 260 -11.22 -16.40 9.73
CA ALA A 260 -12.08 -17.32 8.98
C ALA A 260 -11.50 -17.59 7.58
N ARG A 261 -10.99 -16.56 6.90
CA ARG A 261 -10.39 -16.73 5.58
C ARG A 261 -9.07 -17.51 5.63
N LEU A 262 -8.23 -17.30 6.64
CA LEU A 262 -6.99 -18.07 6.85
C LEU A 262 -7.25 -19.57 7.01
N LEU A 263 -8.37 -19.96 7.62
CA LEU A 263 -8.79 -21.38 7.68
C LEU A 263 -9.17 -21.94 6.31
N GLN A 264 -9.80 -21.13 5.47
CA GLN A 264 -10.26 -21.56 4.15
C GLN A 264 -9.11 -21.62 3.13
N VAL A 265 -8.09 -20.79 3.28
CA VAL A 265 -6.96 -20.74 2.33
C VAL A 265 -5.78 -21.62 2.74
N SER A 266 -5.84 -22.29 3.89
CA SER A 266 -4.81 -23.22 4.33
C SER A 266 -4.96 -24.59 3.69
N LEU A 267 -3.87 -25.12 3.14
CA LEU A 267 -3.76 -26.52 2.74
C LEU A 267 -3.82 -27.40 4.00
N GLN A 268 -4.61 -28.47 3.96
CA GLN A 268 -4.68 -29.48 5.02
C GLN A 268 -3.45 -30.37 5.01
#